data_AF-A0A2D9RJI2-F1
#
_entry.id   AF-A0A2D9RJI2-F1
#
_cell.length_a   1.000
_cell.length_b   1.000
_cell.length_c   1.000
_cell.angle_alpha   90.00
_cell.angle_beta   90.00
_cell.angle_gamma   90.00
#
_symmetry.space_group_name_H-M   'P 1'
#
loop_
_entity.id
_entity.type
_entity.pdbx_description
1 polymer ?
#
loop_
_entity_poly.entity_id
_entity_poly.type
_entity_poly.pdbx_seq_one_letter_code
_entity_poly.pdbx_strand_id
1 'polypeptide(L)'
;MLKSNNQYGLSSLRLIVMRIPYALTGILFGLTVWPTLFQFRGEFEPTEGVAYAFWGALTLLALIGLRFPVKMLPILLIQFLYKLIWILAVGLPHLNKETMSAEMLELLQANAIGVAIDAIAIPWLFVARNYIGQMFTRSSEK
;
A
#
# COMPACT_ATOMS: atom_id res chain seq x y z
N MET A 1 -12.40 18.99 -20.65
CA MET A 1 -13.16 18.35 -19.57
C MET A 1 -13.43 16.89 -19.97
N LEU A 2 -12.58 15.95 -19.56
CA LEU A 2 -12.73 14.54 -19.95
C LEU A 2 -13.88 13.92 -19.15
N LYS A 3 -15.05 13.74 -19.78
CA LYS A 3 -16.18 12.98 -19.21
C LYS A 3 -15.70 11.58 -18.84
N SER A 4 -15.77 11.24 -17.56
CA SER A 4 -15.43 9.92 -17.04
C SER A 4 -16.54 8.93 -17.44
N ASN A 5 -16.20 7.90 -18.22
CA ASN A 5 -17.12 6.91 -18.77
C ASN A 5 -17.01 5.53 -18.07
N ASN A 6 -16.65 5.50 -16.78
CA ASN A 6 -16.63 4.25 -15.99
C ASN A 6 -17.64 4.30 -14.83
N GLN A 7 -18.06 3.13 -14.37
CA GLN A 7 -19.02 2.92 -13.27
C GLN A 7 -18.60 3.56 -11.93
N TYR A 8 -17.37 4.05 -11.81
CA TYR A 8 -16.82 4.65 -10.58
C TYR A 8 -16.76 6.18 -10.62
N GLY A 9 -17.08 6.82 -11.75
CA GLY A 9 -16.98 8.28 -11.90
C GLY A 9 -15.55 8.82 -11.86
N LEU A 10 -14.53 7.98 -12.07
CA LEU A 10 -13.11 8.37 -12.04
C LEU A 10 -12.55 8.60 -13.45
N SER A 11 -11.62 9.54 -13.61
CA SER A 11 -10.96 9.76 -14.90
C SER A 11 -10.05 8.59 -15.30
N SER A 12 -9.83 8.39 -16.60
CA SER A 12 -8.89 7.36 -17.09
C SER A 12 -7.47 7.58 -16.57
N LEU A 13 -7.03 8.84 -16.47
CA LEU A 13 -5.73 9.19 -15.86
C LEU A 13 -5.66 8.70 -14.41
N ARG A 14 -6.70 8.92 -13.61
CA ARG A 14 -6.74 8.44 -12.22
C ARG A 14 -6.58 6.93 -12.16
N LEU A 15 -7.26 6.18 -13.03
CA LEU A 15 -7.12 4.73 -13.08
C LEU A 15 -5.70 4.28 -13.44
N ILE A 16 -5.00 5.01 -14.31
CA ILE A 16 -3.59 4.72 -14.65
C ILE A 16 -2.70 5.01 -13.43
N VAL A 17 -2.86 6.17 -12.80
CA VAL A 17 -2.08 6.53 -11.60
C VAL A 17 -2.28 5.52 -10.48
N MET A 18 -3.50 5.03 -10.26
CA MET A 18 -3.77 3.99 -9.27
C MET A 18 -3.03 2.67 -9.53
N ARG A 19 -2.67 2.36 -10.79
CA ARG A 19 -1.92 1.14 -11.14
C ARG A 19 -0.44 1.23 -10.83
N ILE A 20 0.11 2.43 -10.67
CA ILE A 20 1.52 2.64 -10.38
C ILE A 20 1.93 1.96 -9.07
N PRO A 21 1.33 2.25 -7.90
CA PRO A 21 1.70 1.58 -6.65
C PRO A 21 1.42 0.07 -6.69
N TYR A 22 0.38 -0.39 -7.40
CA TYR A 22 0.17 -1.82 -7.60
C TYR A 22 1.29 -2.49 -8.40
N ALA A 23 1.82 -1.83 -9.44
CA ALA A 23 2.94 -2.33 -10.22
C ALA A 23 4.23 -2.34 -9.39
N LEU A 24 4.51 -1.27 -8.66
CA LEU A 24 5.68 -1.18 -7.79
C LEU A 24 5.67 -2.29 -6.74
N THR A 25 4.54 -2.49 -6.06
CA THR A 25 4.44 -3.52 -5.01
C THR A 25 4.33 -4.93 -5.59
N GLY A 26 3.50 -5.14 -6.60
CA GLY A 26 3.28 -6.47 -7.17
C GLY A 26 4.49 -7.01 -7.94
N ILE A 27 5.20 -6.14 -8.65
CA ILE A 27 6.34 -6.52 -9.50
C ILE A 27 7.65 -6.22 -8.78
N LEU A 28 7.99 -4.94 -8.56
CA LEU A 28 9.32 -4.59 -8.07
C LEU A 28 9.59 -5.13 -6.66
N PHE A 29 8.65 -4.94 -5.74
CA PHE A 29 8.76 -5.51 -4.39
C PHE A 29 8.57 -7.04 -4.38
N GLY A 30 7.77 -7.58 -5.30
CA GLY A 30 7.68 -9.03 -5.50
C GLY A 30 9.05 -9.66 -5.84
N LEU A 31 9.85 -8.99 -6.66
CA LEU A 31 11.21 -9.45 -7.02
C LEU A 31 12.18 -9.49 -5.84
N THR A 32 11.87 -8.85 -4.70
CA THR A 32 12.69 -8.93 -3.49
C THR A 32 12.12 -9.97 -2.51
N VAL A 33 10.79 -9.96 -2.30
CA VAL A 33 10.13 -10.82 -1.30
C VAL A 33 10.19 -12.31 -1.66
N TRP A 34 9.91 -12.66 -2.92
CA TRP A 34 9.80 -14.07 -3.32
C TRP A 34 11.14 -14.81 -3.32
N PRO A 35 12.26 -14.24 -3.80
CA PRO A 35 13.56 -14.85 -3.63
C PRO A 35 13.91 -15.05 -2.15
N THR A 36 13.64 -14.09 -1.28
CA THR A 36 13.89 -14.26 0.16
C THR A 36 13.10 -15.43 0.73
N LEU A 37 11.81 -15.55 0.42
CA LEU A 37 10.98 -16.66 0.89
C LEU A 37 11.45 -18.06 0.41
N PHE A 38 11.95 -18.18 -0.82
CA PHE A 38 12.26 -19.49 -1.43
C PHE A 38 13.74 -19.86 -1.43
N GLN A 39 14.65 -18.88 -1.41
CA GLN A 39 16.09 -19.11 -1.52
C GLN A 39 16.79 -19.03 -0.15
N PHE A 40 16.11 -18.54 0.88
CA PHE A 40 16.63 -18.57 2.23
C PHE A 40 16.79 -20.02 2.70
N ARG A 41 18.02 -20.39 3.07
CA ARG A 41 18.38 -21.76 3.45
C ARG A 41 18.35 -22.01 4.97
N GLY A 42 17.99 -21.00 5.76
CA GLY A 42 17.82 -21.10 7.21
C GLY A 42 16.35 -21.19 7.62
N GLU A 43 16.10 -21.14 8.92
CA GLU A 43 14.77 -20.97 9.49
C GLU A 43 14.51 -19.49 9.75
N PHE A 44 13.36 -18.98 9.32
CA PHE A 44 12.95 -17.62 9.68
C PHE A 44 12.67 -17.55 11.17
N GLU A 45 13.10 -16.48 11.83
CA GLU A 45 12.50 -16.12 13.11
C GLU A 45 10.97 -16.00 12.93
N PRO A 46 10.14 -16.52 13.85
CA PRO A 46 8.71 -16.68 13.57
C PRO A 46 7.99 -15.39 13.15
N THR A 47 8.35 -14.24 13.75
CA THR A 47 7.75 -12.93 13.44
C THR A 47 8.24 -12.37 12.10
N GLU A 48 9.50 -12.61 11.76
CA GLU A 48 10.08 -12.26 10.46
C GLU A 48 9.40 -13.07 9.33
N GLY A 49 9.22 -14.38 9.55
CA GLY A 49 8.50 -15.25 8.62
C GLY A 49 7.07 -14.79 8.37
N VAL A 50 6.36 -14.33 9.41
CA VAL A 50 5.03 -13.72 9.27
C VAL A 50 5.08 -12.46 8.41
N ALA A 51 6.08 -11.60 8.59
CA ALA A 51 6.23 -10.37 7.81
C ALA A 51 6.44 -10.68 6.31
N TYR A 52 7.35 -11.59 5.97
CA TYR A 52 7.58 -11.98 4.58
C TYR A 52 6.36 -12.69 3.96
N ALA A 53 5.66 -13.55 4.70
CA ALA A 53 4.44 -14.18 4.22
C ALA A 53 3.34 -13.15 3.94
N PHE A 54 3.17 -12.17 4.83
CA PHE A 54 2.23 -11.06 4.66
C PHE A 54 2.59 -10.20 3.44
N TRP A 55 3.86 -9.83 3.27
CA TRP A 55 4.33 -9.10 2.10
C TRP A 55 4.17 -9.91 0.81
N GLY A 56 4.42 -11.21 0.86
CA GLY A 56 4.19 -12.13 -0.26
C GLY A 56 2.74 -12.09 -0.72
N ALA A 57 1.80 -12.25 0.22
CA ALA A 57 0.36 -12.12 -0.06
C ALA A 57 0.00 -10.73 -0.63
N LEU A 58 0.58 -9.66 -0.07
CA LEU A 58 0.35 -8.30 -0.53
C LEU A 58 0.80 -8.09 -2.00
N THR A 59 1.94 -8.67 -2.40
CA THR A 59 2.43 -8.59 -3.78
C THR A 59 1.46 -9.28 -4.75
N LEU A 60 0.91 -10.44 -4.41
CA LEU A 60 -0.07 -11.15 -5.24
C LEU A 60 -1.37 -10.35 -5.39
N LEU A 61 -1.89 -9.83 -4.29
CA LEU A 61 -3.10 -8.99 -4.30
C LEU A 61 -2.88 -7.68 -5.08
N ALA A 62 -1.67 -7.12 -5.03
CA ALA A 62 -1.31 -5.96 -5.83
C ALA A 62 -1.32 -6.26 -7.34
N LEU A 63 -0.90 -7.45 -7.77
CA LEU A 63 -1.01 -7.87 -9.18
C LEU A 63 -2.47 -7.92 -9.65
N ILE A 64 -3.41 -8.37 -8.80
CA ILE A 64 -4.85 -8.30 -9.09
C ILE A 64 -5.30 -6.83 -9.20
N GLY A 65 -4.73 -5.95 -8.38
CA GLY A 65 -4.96 -4.50 -8.42
C GLY A 65 -4.60 -3.85 -9.76
N LEU A 66 -3.66 -4.40 -10.53
CA LEU A 66 -3.37 -3.91 -11.89
C LEU A 66 -4.59 -4.04 -12.81
N ARG A 67 -5.31 -5.16 -12.70
CA ARG A 67 -6.50 -5.42 -13.51
C ARG A 67 -7.75 -4.73 -12.97
N PHE A 68 -7.88 -4.63 -11.64
CA PHE A 68 -9.06 -4.09 -10.96
C PHE A 68 -8.71 -3.00 -9.93
N PRO A 69 -8.14 -1.86 -10.35
CA PRO A 69 -7.50 -0.90 -9.43
C PRO A 69 -8.44 -0.29 -8.39
N VAL A 70 -9.70 -0.05 -8.77
CA VAL A 70 -10.71 0.51 -7.87
C VAL A 70 -11.29 -0.55 -6.92
N LYS A 71 -11.53 -1.78 -7.41
CA LYS A 71 -12.05 -2.87 -6.56
C LYS A 71 -11.02 -3.29 -5.50
N MET A 72 -9.73 -3.23 -5.85
CA MET A 72 -8.64 -3.58 -4.96
C MET A 72 -8.15 -2.39 -4.12
N LEU A 73 -8.84 -1.24 -4.14
CA LEU A 73 -8.47 -0.05 -3.38
C LEU A 73 -8.14 -0.30 -1.89
N PRO A 74 -8.81 -1.23 -1.17
CA PRO A 74 -8.40 -1.59 0.20
C PRO A 74 -6.92 -1.98 0.34
N ILE A 75 -6.30 -2.54 -0.70
CA ILE A 75 -4.88 -2.92 -0.70
C ILE A 75 -3.96 -1.69 -0.74
N LEU A 76 -4.34 -0.61 -1.45
CA LEU A 76 -3.60 0.67 -1.37
C LEU A 76 -3.78 1.33 -0.01
N LEU A 77 -4.98 1.24 0.58
CA LEU A 77 -5.23 1.77 1.91
C LEU A 77 -4.40 1.05 2.98
N ILE A 78 -4.31 -0.28 2.93
CA ILE A 78 -3.42 -1.06 3.81
C ILE A 78 -1.97 -0.60 3.64
N GLN A 79 -1.49 -0.47 2.40
CA GLN A 79 -0.12 -0.03 2.12
C GLN A 79 0.18 1.37 2.66
N PHE A 80 -0.74 2.31 2.48
CA PHE A 80 -0.62 3.66 2.99
C PHE A 80 -0.57 3.66 4.52
N LEU A 81 -1.53 2.97 5.16
CA LEU A 81 -1.65 2.91 6.62
C LEU A 81 -0.47 2.19 7.26
N TYR A 82 -0.02 1.06 6.71
CA TYR A 82 1.15 0.35 7.20
C TYR A 82 2.37 1.27 7.25
N LYS A 83 2.72 1.92 6.12
CA LYS A 83 3.91 2.77 6.06
C LYS A 83 3.76 3.99 6.95
N LEU A 84 2.56 4.57 7.02
CA LEU A 84 2.30 5.72 7.89
C LEU A 84 2.45 5.34 9.36
N ILE A 85 1.84 4.24 9.80
CA ILE A 85 1.96 3.74 11.18
C ILE A 85 3.42 3.40 11.48
N TRP A 86 4.13 2.74 10.58
CA TRP A 86 5.54 2.41 10.76
C TRP A 86 6.40 3.67 10.89
N ILE A 87 6.21 4.67 10.04
CA ILE A 87 6.93 5.95 10.14
C ILE A 87 6.65 6.60 11.49
N LEU A 88 5.39 6.69 11.91
CA LEU A 88 5.02 7.38 13.15
C LEU A 88 5.51 6.65 14.41
N ALA A 89 5.37 5.32 14.44
CA ALA A 89 5.65 4.52 15.63
C ALA A 89 7.10 4.00 15.70
N VAL A 90 7.77 3.83 14.57
CA VAL A 90 9.11 3.24 14.48
C VAL A 90 10.10 4.24 13.89
N GLY A 91 9.76 4.88 12.77
CA GLY A 91 10.61 5.84 12.07
C GLY A 91 10.97 7.07 12.91
N LEU A 92 9.95 7.84 13.30
CA LEU A 92 10.09 9.12 14.00
C LEU A 92 10.88 9.00 15.31
N PRO A 93 10.65 8.00 16.19
CA PRO A 93 11.44 7.85 17.41
C PRO A 93 12.94 7.63 17.18
N HIS A 94 13.36 7.20 15.99
CA HIS A 94 14.76 6.97 15.66
C HIS A 94 15.48 8.19 15.05
N LEU A 95 14.74 9.21 14.58
CA LEU A 95 15.32 10.42 13.98
C LEU A 95 16.23 11.22 14.92
N ASN A 96 16.00 11.10 16.22
CA ASN A 96 16.73 11.85 17.25
C ASN A 96 17.88 11.06 17.88
N LYS A 97 18.16 9.83 17.42
CA LYS A 97 19.27 9.02 17.93
C LYS A 97 20.51 9.30 17.08
N GLU A 98 21.62 9.62 17.73
CA GLU A 98 22.91 9.93 17.08
C GLU A 98 23.49 8.78 16.23
N THR A 99 22.84 7.61 16.21
CA THR A 99 23.26 6.40 15.50
C THR A 99 22.11 5.73 14.76
N MET A 100 21.50 6.42 13.79
CA MET A 100 20.64 5.74 12.82
C MET A 100 21.48 4.80 11.94
N SER A 101 21.15 3.50 11.96
CA SER A 101 21.76 2.54 11.03
C SER A 101 21.37 2.88 9.59
N ALA A 102 22.23 2.49 8.63
CA ALA A 102 21.95 2.67 7.21
C ALA A 102 20.64 1.99 6.80
N GLU A 103 20.39 0.77 7.29
CA GLU A 103 19.15 0.03 7.05
C GLU A 103 17.91 0.79 7.54
N MET A 104 17.97 1.38 8.75
CA MET A 104 16.85 2.16 9.28
C MET A 104 16.58 3.40 8.43
N LEU A 105 17.62 4.06 7.93
CA LEU A 105 17.49 5.20 7.03
C LEU A 105 16.87 4.81 5.68
N GLU A 106 17.33 3.72 5.08
CA GLU A 106 16.78 3.20 3.82
C GLU A 106 15.30 2.84 3.95
N LEU A 107 14.93 2.13 5.03
CA LEU A 107 13.54 1.79 5.31
C LEU A 107 12.67 3.03 5.55
N LEU A 108 13.18 4.02 6.28
CA LEU A 108 12.47 5.28 6.48
C LEU A 108 12.22 6.01 5.16
N GLN A 109 13.24 6.11 4.31
CA GLN A 109 13.13 6.75 2.99
C GLN A 109 12.17 6.00 2.08
N ALA A 110 12.30 4.68 1.99
CA ALA A 110 11.41 3.84 1.18
C ALA A 110 9.95 3.95 1.63
N ASN A 111 9.71 3.93 2.95
CA ASN A 111 8.36 4.10 3.49
C ASN A 111 7.80 5.50 3.23
N ALA A 112 8.61 6.56 3.38
CA ALA A 112 8.18 7.93 3.12
C ALA A 112 7.82 8.16 1.65
N ILE A 113 8.65 7.67 0.72
CA ILE A 113 8.38 7.72 -0.72
C ILE A 113 7.11 6.92 -1.04
N GLY A 114 6.96 5.73 -0.45
CA GLY A 114 5.77 4.90 -0.60
C GLY A 114 4.49 5.61 -0.15
N VAL A 115 4.50 6.27 1.00
CA VAL A 115 3.38 7.08 1.50
C VAL A 115 3.02 8.19 0.51
N ALA A 116 4.01 8.91 -0.03
CA ALA A 116 3.76 9.97 -0.99
C ALA A 116 3.13 9.44 -2.29
N ILE A 117 3.64 8.31 -2.82
CA ILE A 117 3.07 7.65 -4.01
C ILE A 117 1.63 7.22 -3.76
N ASP A 118 1.39 6.52 -2.63
CA ASP A 118 0.06 6.05 -2.26
C ASP A 118 -0.91 7.23 -2.08
N ALA A 119 -0.47 8.32 -1.44
CA ALA A 119 -1.26 9.53 -1.25
C ALA A 119 -1.64 10.22 -2.56
N ILE A 120 -0.74 10.24 -3.54
CA ILE A 120 -1.04 10.79 -4.87
C ILE A 120 -1.99 9.87 -5.62
N ALA A 121 -1.81 8.55 -5.51
CA ALA A 121 -2.57 7.57 -6.29
C ALA A 121 -4.01 7.39 -5.79
N ILE A 122 -4.19 7.31 -4.47
CA ILE A 122 -5.48 7.06 -3.83
C ILE A 122 -6.48 8.16 -4.20
N PRO A 123 -7.67 7.82 -4.75
CA PRO A 123 -8.71 8.80 -5.01
C PRO A 123 -9.45 9.15 -3.71
N TRP A 124 -8.89 10.03 -2.88
CA TRP A 124 -9.40 10.33 -1.54
C TRP A 124 -10.88 10.73 -1.48
N LEU A 125 -11.36 11.52 -2.44
CA LEU A 125 -12.78 11.87 -2.51
C LEU A 125 -13.67 10.64 -2.75
N PHE A 126 -13.21 9.69 -3.56
CA PHE A 126 -13.88 8.40 -3.75
C PHE A 126 -13.84 7.58 -2.46
N VAL A 127 -12.71 7.55 -1.75
CA VAL A 127 -12.59 6.87 -0.45
C VAL A 127 -13.59 7.45 0.57
N ALA A 128 -13.60 8.77 0.72
CA ALA A 128 -14.49 9.46 1.66
C ALA A 128 -15.97 9.18 1.34
N ARG A 129 -16.37 9.22 0.06
CA ARG A 129 -17.76 8.96 -0.33
C ARG A 129 -18.19 7.51 -0.12
N ASN A 130 -17.33 6.54 -0.45
CA ASN A 130 -17.73 5.14 -0.52
C ASN A 130 -17.43 4.34 0.75
N TYR A 131 -16.44 4.73 1.54
CA TYR A 131 -16.09 4.03 2.77
C TYR A 131 -16.55 4.80 4.00
N ILE A 132 -16.34 6.12 4.04
CA ILE A 132 -16.67 6.93 5.22
C ILE A 132 -18.15 7.33 5.21
N GLY A 133 -18.64 7.88 4.11
CA GLY A 133 -20.04 8.33 3.99
C GLY A 133 -21.06 7.20 4.16
N GLN A 134 -20.73 5.99 3.70
CA GLN A 134 -21.60 4.81 3.84
C GLN A 134 -21.66 4.28 5.29
N MET A 135 -20.60 4.49 6.09
CA MET A 135 -20.62 4.09 7.51
C MET A 135 -21.67 4.87 8.32
N PHE A 136 -21.98 6.11 7.93
CA PHE A 136 -22.92 6.98 8.66
C PHE A 136 -24.32 7.06 8.05
N THR A 137 -24.55 6.46 6.89
CA THR A 137 -25.86 6.50 6.19
C THR A 137 -26.68 5.21 6.34
N ARG A 138 -26.17 4.23 7.11
CA ARG A 138 -26.91 2.99 7.41
C ARG A 138 -27.87 3.19 8.59
N SER A 139 -28.96 3.94 8.39
CA SER A 139 -30.04 4.09 9.40
C SER A 139 -31.42 4.47 8.84
N SER A 140 -31.79 4.11 7.60
CA SER A 140 -33.20 4.32 7.18
C SER A 140 -33.75 3.42 6.09
N GLU A 141 -33.35 2.16 6.00
CA GLU A 141 -34.14 1.19 5.23
C GLU A 141 -34.46 -0.03 6.11
N LYS A 142 -35.77 -0.33 6.12
CA LYS A 142 -36.52 -1.24 7.00
C LYS A 142 -36.14 -2.70 6.80
#